data_AF-A0A966B696-F1
#
_entry.id   AF-A0A966B696-F1
#
_cell.length_a   1.000
_cell.length_b   1.000
_cell.length_c   1.000
_cell.angle_alpha   90.00
_cell.angle_beta   90.00
_cell.angle_gamma   90.00
#
_symmetry.space_group_name_H-M   'P 1'
#
loop_
_entity.id
_entity.type
_entity.pdbx_description
1 polymer ?
#
loop_
_entity_poly.entity_id
_entity_poly.type
_entity_poly.pdbx_seq_one_letter_code
_entity_poly.pdbx_strand_id
1 'polypeptide(L)'
;MIRTLLTLAVTSLLVTTAFADPIHDAAKKGNLAGVQAELDKGVDVNASGNGQSPLHLAAIMGHVEVAELLIASGADLEGTDKHGNTPLHYTAHRGSKETAKLLIIKGAVLNVKRDDGNTPLDNATQYKHTEIIDLIRKHGGKTSAELALIPRLSFIRSPFGFTFNTIEGKTYKVESGIDLKKWNKLREINGTGNEAKFIDMRRIYFPQHFYRVVVVD
;
A
#
# COMPACT_ATOMS: atom_id res chain seq x y z
N MET A 1 -30.81 55.76 -4.35
CA MET A 1 -29.88 55.74 -3.20
C MET A 1 -29.50 54.29 -2.95
N ILE A 2 -28.25 53.97 -3.30
CA ILE A 2 -27.68 52.63 -3.44
C ILE A 2 -27.40 52.05 -2.05
N ARG A 3 -27.91 50.86 -1.75
CA ARG A 3 -27.39 49.97 -0.69
C ARG A 3 -27.32 48.54 -1.23
N THR A 4 -26.48 48.38 -2.25
CA THR A 4 -25.92 47.10 -2.66
C THR A 4 -24.49 47.01 -2.13
N LEU A 5 -24.05 45.78 -1.82
CA LEU A 5 -22.66 45.34 -1.61
C LEU A 5 -22.08 45.55 -0.20
N LEU A 6 -22.39 44.59 0.68
CA LEU A 6 -21.47 44.19 1.76
C LEU A 6 -21.32 42.66 1.80
N THR A 7 -21.32 42.06 0.60
CA THR A 7 -21.01 40.64 0.33
C THR A 7 -19.63 40.51 -0.33
N LEU A 8 -18.71 41.44 -0.06
CA LEU A 8 -17.40 41.53 -0.71
C LEU A 8 -16.35 42.07 0.26
N ALA A 9 -15.86 41.21 1.15
CA ALA A 9 -14.57 41.42 1.82
C ALA A 9 -13.84 40.13 2.24
N VAL A 10 -14.32 38.94 1.83
CA VAL A 10 -13.62 37.66 2.10
C VAL A 10 -13.27 36.88 0.82
N THR A 11 -13.67 37.36 -0.37
CA THR A 11 -13.49 36.61 -1.64
C THR A 11 -12.39 37.14 -2.56
N SER A 12 -11.45 37.96 -2.10
CA SER A 12 -10.40 38.46 -3.00
C SER A 12 -9.07 38.78 -2.30
N LEU A 13 -8.42 37.74 -1.77
CA LEU A 13 -6.95 37.69 -1.79
C LEU A 13 -6.53 36.48 -2.63
N LEU A 14 -6.98 36.48 -3.89
CA LEU A 14 -6.58 35.53 -4.92
C LEU A 14 -6.01 36.32 -6.09
N VAL A 15 -4.92 37.05 -5.86
CA VAL A 15 -4.07 37.55 -6.95
C VAL A 15 -2.61 37.41 -6.54
N THR A 16 -1.88 36.70 -7.41
CA THR A 16 -0.42 36.53 -7.55
C THR A 16 0.33 35.64 -6.55
N THR A 17 0.13 34.32 -6.63
CA THR A 17 1.24 33.38 -6.89
C THR A 17 0.70 32.19 -7.68
N ALA A 18 0.71 32.26 -9.01
CA ALA A 18 0.75 31.03 -9.78
C ALA A 18 2.06 30.29 -9.37
N PHE A 19 1.98 28.98 -9.09
CA PHE A 19 3.09 28.01 -8.95
C PHE A 19 3.71 27.67 -7.57
N ALA A 20 3.35 28.30 -6.45
CA ALA A 20 3.83 27.85 -5.14
C ALA A 20 2.73 27.07 -4.42
N ASP A 21 2.93 25.77 -4.21
CA ASP A 21 2.10 24.93 -3.35
C ASP A 21 2.72 24.90 -1.93
N PRO A 22 2.35 25.79 -1.00
CA PRO A 22 3.18 26.09 0.17
C PRO A 22 3.34 24.90 1.13
N ILE A 23 2.28 24.11 1.31
CA ILE A 23 2.32 22.88 2.12
C ILE A 23 3.22 21.82 1.49
N HIS A 24 3.29 21.75 0.16
CA HIS A 24 4.17 20.82 -0.56
C HIS A 24 5.63 21.22 -0.43
N ASP A 25 5.92 22.50 -0.61
CA ASP A 25 7.27 23.05 -0.42
C ASP A 25 7.74 22.90 1.03
N ALA A 26 6.87 23.18 2.00
CA ALA A 26 7.16 22.98 3.41
C ALA A 26 7.44 21.50 3.71
N ALA A 27 6.60 20.59 3.20
CA ALA A 27 6.79 19.16 3.40
C ALA A 27 8.08 18.64 2.76
N LYS A 28 8.38 19.07 1.53
CA LYS A 28 9.62 18.73 0.81
C LYS A 28 10.88 19.24 1.50
N LYS A 29 10.81 20.40 2.17
CA LYS A 29 11.95 21.00 2.89
C LYS A 29 12.09 20.48 4.33
N GLY A 30 11.14 19.66 4.81
CA GLY A 30 11.13 19.23 6.21
C GLY A 30 10.71 20.33 7.18
N ASN A 31 10.05 21.39 6.70
CA ASN A 31 9.63 22.52 7.53
C ASN A 31 8.33 22.19 8.28
N LEU A 32 8.48 21.56 9.45
CA LEU A 32 7.36 21.17 10.32
C LEU A 32 6.43 22.34 10.67
N ALA A 33 7.02 23.48 11.08
CA ALA A 33 6.25 24.67 11.43
C ALA A 33 5.50 25.25 10.22
N GLY A 34 6.11 25.20 9.03
CA GLY A 34 5.46 25.60 7.78
C GLY A 34 4.28 24.69 7.43
N VAL A 35 4.42 23.37 7.58
CA VAL A 35 3.32 22.43 7.35
C VAL A 35 2.19 22.68 8.34
N GLN A 36 2.49 22.85 9.63
CA GLN A 36 1.48 23.17 10.64
C GLN A 36 0.75 24.48 10.30
N ALA A 37 1.47 25.53 9.93
CA ALA A 37 0.88 26.82 9.60
C ALA A 37 -0.06 26.76 8.39
N GLU A 38 0.22 25.91 7.39
CA GLU A 38 -0.69 25.72 6.25
C GLU A 38 -1.92 24.89 6.65
N LEU A 39 -1.75 23.86 7.48
CA LEU A 39 -2.89 23.09 8.01
C LEU A 39 -3.82 23.95 8.87
N ASP A 40 -3.26 24.86 9.69
CA ASP A 40 -4.04 25.80 10.51
C ASP A 40 -4.87 26.79 9.67
N LYS A 41 -4.46 27.07 8.42
CA LYS A 41 -5.24 27.85 7.45
C LYS A 41 -6.37 27.04 6.80
N GLY A 42 -6.48 25.75 7.10
CA GLY A 42 -7.46 24.85 6.51
C GLY A 42 -7.07 24.31 5.13
N VAL A 43 -5.78 24.33 4.78
CA VAL A 43 -5.29 23.67 3.56
C VAL A 43 -5.56 22.16 3.68
N ASP A 44 -6.09 21.56 2.62
CA ASP A 44 -6.29 20.11 2.56
C ASP A 44 -4.94 19.38 2.68
N VAL A 45 -4.81 18.53 3.71
CA VAL A 45 -3.61 17.71 3.96
C VAL A 45 -3.30 16.78 2.78
N ASN A 46 -4.31 16.44 1.98
CA ASN A 46 -4.23 15.60 0.79
C ASN A 46 -4.20 16.39 -0.52
N ALA A 47 -4.01 17.72 -0.47
CA ALA A 47 -3.83 18.54 -1.67
C ALA A 47 -2.77 17.91 -2.59
N SER A 48 -3.00 17.96 -3.90
CA SER A 48 -2.11 17.34 -4.89
C SER A 48 -1.44 18.39 -5.76
N GLY A 49 -0.13 18.58 -5.57
CA GLY A 49 0.75 19.40 -6.40
C GLY A 49 1.51 18.54 -7.41
N ASN A 50 1.29 18.74 -8.71
CA ASN A 50 1.85 17.91 -9.80
C ASN A 50 1.58 16.39 -9.65
N GLY A 51 0.49 16.03 -8.98
CA GLY A 51 0.10 14.65 -8.69
C GLY A 51 0.69 14.10 -7.39
N GLN A 52 1.55 14.82 -6.67
CA GLN A 52 2.11 14.36 -5.39
C GLN A 52 1.41 15.08 -4.24
N SER A 53 1.09 14.37 -3.16
CA SER A 53 0.64 14.98 -1.90
C SER A 53 1.83 15.45 -1.04
N PRO A 54 1.61 16.27 0.00
CA PRO A 54 2.64 16.61 0.98
C PRO A 54 3.31 15.36 1.58
N LEU A 55 2.54 14.29 1.82
CA LEU A 55 3.08 13.05 2.39
C LEU A 55 4.03 12.33 1.41
N HIS A 56 3.79 12.39 0.10
CA HIS A 56 4.74 11.86 -0.89
C HIS A 56 6.09 12.60 -0.81
N LEU A 57 6.04 13.93 -0.68
CA LEU A 57 7.24 14.77 -0.61
C LEU A 57 8.00 14.60 0.72
N ALA A 58 7.30 14.45 1.83
CA ALA A 58 7.93 14.11 3.10
C ALA A 58 8.56 12.71 3.05
N ALA A 59 7.88 11.74 2.43
CA ALA A 59 8.34 10.36 2.29
C ALA A 59 9.58 10.23 1.40
N ILE A 60 9.61 10.87 0.22
CA ILE A 60 10.77 10.83 -0.69
C ILE A 60 11.99 11.53 -0.09
N MET A 61 11.79 12.54 0.75
CA MET A 61 12.88 13.28 1.41
C MET A 61 13.28 12.69 2.77
N GLY A 62 12.52 11.73 3.31
CA GLY A 62 12.78 11.09 4.60
C GLY A 62 12.49 11.96 5.82
N HIS A 63 11.59 12.94 5.71
CA HIS A 63 11.24 13.84 6.80
C HIS A 63 10.20 13.21 7.73
N VAL A 64 10.68 12.42 8.70
CA VAL A 64 9.83 11.62 9.61
C VAL A 64 8.85 12.47 10.40
N GLU A 65 9.30 13.56 11.02
CA GLU A 65 8.43 14.42 11.85
C GLU A 65 7.32 15.09 11.03
N VAL A 66 7.65 15.53 9.81
CA VAL A 66 6.67 16.07 8.87
C VAL A 66 5.67 15.00 8.44
N ALA A 67 6.16 13.80 8.09
CA ALA A 67 5.28 12.69 7.73
C ALA A 67 4.35 12.32 8.90
N GLU A 68 4.86 12.32 10.14
CA GLU A 68 4.06 12.06 11.33
C GLU A 68 2.96 13.10 11.53
N LEU A 69 3.28 14.39 11.39
CA LEU A 69 2.28 15.46 11.46
C LEU A 69 1.20 15.32 10.38
N LEU A 70 1.60 15.07 9.13
CA LEU A 70 0.67 14.91 8.01
C LEU A 70 -0.26 13.71 8.25
N ILE A 71 0.26 12.57 8.69
CA ILE A 71 -0.54 11.38 9.01
C ILE A 71 -1.49 11.66 10.18
N ALA A 72 -1.02 12.33 11.24
CA ALA A 72 -1.87 12.72 12.36
C ALA A 72 -3.00 13.67 11.94
N SER A 73 -2.78 14.43 10.87
CA SER A 73 -3.75 15.36 10.27
C SER A 73 -4.66 14.71 9.22
N GLY A 74 -4.58 13.39 9.02
CA GLY A 74 -5.45 12.65 8.10
C GLY A 74 -4.90 12.49 6.69
N ALA A 75 -3.58 12.57 6.49
CA ALA A 75 -2.98 12.25 5.20
C ALA A 75 -3.28 10.80 4.78
N ASP A 76 -3.67 10.62 3.52
CA ASP A 76 -3.92 9.32 2.92
C ASP A 76 -2.60 8.57 2.68
N LEU A 77 -2.46 7.41 3.30
CA LEU A 77 -1.30 6.53 3.17
C LEU A 77 -1.27 5.82 1.80
N GLU A 78 -2.43 5.69 1.17
CA GLU A 78 -2.64 4.96 -0.09
C GLU A 78 -2.86 5.88 -1.28
N GLY A 79 -2.90 7.19 -1.05
CA GLY A 79 -2.99 8.18 -2.10
C GLY A 79 -1.84 7.97 -3.09
N THR A 80 -2.16 7.89 -4.38
CA THR A 80 -1.18 7.62 -5.43
C THR A 80 -0.88 8.85 -6.26
N ASP A 81 0.37 9.00 -6.67
CA ASP A 81 0.72 9.99 -7.68
C ASP A 81 0.34 9.59 -9.11
N LYS A 82 0.67 10.44 -10.08
CA LYS A 82 0.41 10.23 -11.52
C LYS A 82 1.09 8.98 -12.14
N HIS A 83 1.89 8.27 -11.36
CA HIS A 83 2.58 7.05 -11.75
C HIS A 83 2.17 5.86 -10.88
N GLY A 84 1.11 6.00 -10.08
CA GLY A 84 0.63 4.98 -9.16
C GLY A 84 1.51 4.78 -7.91
N ASN A 85 2.48 5.66 -7.64
CA ASN A 85 3.32 5.52 -6.45
C ASN A 85 2.55 6.02 -5.23
N THR A 86 2.50 5.19 -4.19
CA THR A 86 2.14 5.63 -2.82
C THR A 86 3.35 6.25 -2.11
N PRO A 87 3.18 6.94 -0.97
CA PRO A 87 4.30 7.38 -0.13
C PRO A 87 5.28 6.25 0.23
N LEU A 88 4.80 5.03 0.44
CA LEU A 88 5.66 3.88 0.76
C LEU A 88 6.59 3.52 -0.41
N HIS A 89 6.15 3.63 -1.66
CA HIS A 89 7.01 3.45 -2.84
C HIS A 89 8.19 4.43 -2.85
N TYR A 90 7.96 5.68 -2.44
CA TYR A 90 9.01 6.70 -2.39
C TYR A 90 10.03 6.45 -1.29
N THR A 91 9.60 6.04 -0.10
CA THR A 91 10.54 5.64 0.97
C THR A 91 11.40 4.46 0.53
N ALA A 92 10.80 3.48 -0.17
CA ALA A 92 11.48 2.31 -0.71
C ALA A 92 12.43 2.65 -1.85
N HIS A 93 12.11 3.63 -2.70
CA HIS A 93 13.00 4.12 -3.76
C HIS A 93 14.22 4.87 -3.18
N ARG A 94 14.02 5.69 -2.15
CA ARG A 94 15.05 6.57 -1.58
C ARG A 94 15.88 5.96 -0.45
N GLY A 95 15.40 4.88 0.18
CA GLY A 95 16.07 4.30 1.34
C GLY A 95 15.70 4.97 2.67
N SER A 96 14.58 5.70 2.73
CA SER A 96 14.13 6.44 3.92
C SER A 96 13.50 5.51 4.97
N LYS A 97 14.33 4.71 5.64
CA LYS A 97 13.94 3.61 6.54
C LYS A 97 13.00 4.05 7.67
N GLU A 98 13.29 5.14 8.36
CA GLU A 98 12.51 5.59 9.51
C GLU A 98 11.11 6.04 9.07
N THR A 99 11.01 6.69 7.91
CA THR A 99 9.72 7.06 7.31
C THR A 99 8.96 5.85 6.80
N ALA A 100 9.64 4.87 6.19
CA ALA A 100 9.04 3.59 5.81
C ALA A 100 8.46 2.88 7.04
N LYS A 101 9.23 2.82 8.14
CA LYS A 101 8.79 2.23 9.41
C LYS A 101 7.55 2.93 9.97
N LEU A 102 7.53 4.26 9.94
CA LEU A 102 6.36 5.04 10.35
C LEU A 102 5.12 4.67 9.53
N LEU A 103 5.21 4.71 8.19
CA LEU A 103 4.09 4.38 7.30
C LEU A 103 3.56 2.96 7.53
N ILE A 104 4.45 1.98 7.67
CA ILE A 104 4.08 0.58 7.92
C ILE A 104 3.36 0.43 9.27
N ILE A 105 3.87 1.07 10.34
CA ILE A 105 3.23 1.03 11.68
C ILE A 105 1.87 1.72 11.66
N LYS A 106 1.70 2.76 10.84
CA LYS A 106 0.44 3.49 10.66
C LYS A 106 -0.55 2.78 9.72
N GLY A 107 -0.17 1.62 9.17
CA GLY A 107 -1.08 0.74 8.44
C GLY A 107 -1.06 0.90 6.92
N ALA A 108 0.00 1.46 6.34
CA ALA A 108 0.15 1.52 4.89
C ALA A 108 0.08 0.13 4.25
N VAL A 109 -0.61 0.00 3.11
CA VAL A 109 -0.74 -1.26 2.38
C VAL A 109 0.57 -1.55 1.65
N LEU A 110 1.15 -2.72 1.94
CA LEU A 110 2.51 -3.05 1.52
C LEU A 110 2.63 -3.55 0.08
N ASN A 111 1.51 -3.97 -0.51
CA ASN A 111 1.45 -4.71 -1.78
C ASN A 111 0.75 -3.94 -2.89
N VAL A 112 0.61 -2.61 -2.76
CA VAL A 112 0.09 -1.76 -3.83
C VAL A 112 1.03 -1.87 -5.02
N LYS A 113 0.47 -2.01 -6.22
CA LYS A 113 1.22 -1.98 -7.46
C LYS A 113 1.07 -0.62 -8.09
N ARG A 114 2.18 0.03 -8.42
CA ARG A 114 2.20 1.24 -9.25
C ARG A 114 1.94 0.88 -10.72
N ASP A 115 1.90 1.88 -11.60
CA ASP A 115 1.43 1.71 -12.99
C ASP A 115 2.24 0.67 -13.81
N ASP A 116 3.53 0.49 -13.52
CA ASP A 116 4.38 -0.53 -14.17
C ASP A 116 4.31 -1.91 -13.50
N GLY A 117 3.46 -2.07 -12.49
CA GLY A 117 3.25 -3.31 -11.76
C GLY A 117 4.17 -3.51 -10.55
N ASN A 118 5.16 -2.65 -10.32
CA ASN A 118 6.08 -2.76 -9.18
C ASN A 118 5.39 -2.46 -7.86
N THR A 119 5.75 -3.21 -6.82
CA THR A 119 5.38 -2.92 -5.43
C THR A 119 6.46 -2.07 -4.74
N PRO A 120 6.21 -1.52 -3.53
CA PRO A 120 7.27 -0.90 -2.74
C PRO A 120 8.46 -1.84 -2.51
N LEU A 121 8.24 -3.15 -2.36
CA LEU A 121 9.33 -4.11 -2.19
C LEU A 121 10.18 -4.26 -3.47
N ASP A 122 9.56 -4.18 -4.65
CA ASP A 122 10.29 -4.17 -5.92
C ASP A 122 11.22 -2.95 -6.02
N ASN A 123 10.72 -1.76 -5.66
CA ASN A 123 11.55 -0.55 -5.60
C ASN A 123 12.73 -0.72 -4.62
N ALA A 124 12.47 -1.14 -3.37
CA ALA A 124 13.54 -1.33 -2.38
C ALA A 124 14.59 -2.34 -2.87
N THR A 125 14.16 -3.40 -3.56
CA THR A 125 15.05 -4.42 -4.15
C THR A 125 15.88 -3.85 -5.30
N GLN A 126 15.26 -3.15 -6.24
CA GLN A 126 15.93 -2.51 -7.38
C GLN A 126 17.06 -1.57 -6.94
N TYR A 127 16.81 -0.79 -5.89
CA TYR A 127 17.77 0.18 -5.36
C TYR A 127 18.64 -0.35 -4.22
N LYS A 128 18.54 -1.65 -3.88
CA LYS A 128 19.37 -2.37 -2.90
C LYS A 128 19.29 -1.84 -1.46
N HIS A 129 18.12 -1.34 -1.05
CA HIS A 129 17.88 -0.85 0.31
C HIS A 129 17.53 -1.99 1.27
N THR A 130 18.54 -2.79 1.65
CA THR A 130 18.38 -4.05 2.42
C THR A 130 17.56 -3.90 3.70
N GLU A 131 17.76 -2.83 4.46
CA GLU A 131 17.00 -2.61 5.70
C GLU A 131 15.50 -2.37 5.45
N ILE A 132 15.13 -1.75 4.32
CA ILE A 132 13.73 -1.59 3.94
C ILE A 132 13.16 -2.90 3.40
N ILE A 133 13.95 -3.66 2.62
CA ILE A 133 13.56 -4.99 2.14
C ILE A 133 13.17 -5.87 3.33
N ASP A 134 14.04 -5.94 4.34
CA ASP A 134 13.80 -6.74 5.55
C ASP A 134 12.58 -6.24 6.31
N LEU A 135 12.42 -4.92 6.44
CA LEU A 135 11.30 -4.31 7.13
C LEU A 135 9.95 -4.61 6.45
N ILE A 136 9.86 -4.44 5.13
CA ILE A 136 8.64 -4.71 4.36
C ILE A 136 8.31 -6.21 4.39
N ARG A 137 9.31 -7.08 4.20
CA ARG A 137 9.13 -8.53 4.27
C ARG A 137 8.65 -8.98 5.65
N LYS A 138 9.22 -8.42 6.73
CA LYS A 138 8.81 -8.70 8.11
C LYS A 138 7.33 -8.44 8.35
N HIS A 139 6.74 -7.47 7.64
CA HIS A 139 5.32 -7.14 7.75
C HIS A 139 4.45 -7.77 6.64
N GLY A 140 5.01 -8.69 5.85
CA GLY A 140 4.27 -9.49 4.87
C GLY A 140 4.18 -8.89 3.47
N GLY A 141 4.93 -7.82 3.19
CA GLY A 141 5.07 -7.25 1.85
C GLY A 141 5.78 -8.22 0.91
N LYS A 142 5.37 -8.18 -0.37
CA LYS A 142 5.80 -9.11 -1.42
C LYS A 142 6.17 -8.36 -2.69
N THR A 143 7.04 -8.96 -3.49
CA THR A 143 7.33 -8.47 -4.84
C THR A 143 6.15 -8.70 -5.76
N SER A 144 6.07 -7.95 -6.85
CA SER A 144 5.06 -8.18 -7.89
C SER A 144 5.14 -9.60 -8.46
N ALA A 145 6.34 -10.16 -8.59
CA ALA A 145 6.60 -11.53 -9.02
C ALA A 145 6.06 -12.56 -8.00
N GLU A 146 6.33 -12.38 -6.71
CA GLU A 146 5.77 -13.24 -5.65
C GLU A 146 4.24 -13.20 -5.64
N LEU A 147 3.65 -12.02 -5.80
CA LEU A 147 2.19 -11.86 -5.88
C LEU A 147 1.58 -12.56 -7.10
N ALA A 148 2.30 -12.61 -8.23
CA ALA A 148 1.84 -13.29 -9.44
C ALA A 148 1.78 -14.82 -9.26
N LEU A 149 2.56 -15.38 -8.33
CA LEU A 149 2.59 -16.81 -8.02
C LEU A 149 1.48 -17.24 -7.05
N ILE A 150 0.76 -16.30 -6.42
CA ILE A 150 -0.27 -16.64 -5.43
C ILE A 150 -1.47 -17.30 -6.14
N PRO A 151 -1.84 -18.54 -5.77
CA PRO A 151 -3.01 -19.21 -6.33
C PRO A 151 -4.31 -18.49 -5.95
N ARG A 152 -5.16 -18.22 -6.94
CA ARG A 152 -6.51 -17.69 -6.76
C ARG A 152 -7.47 -18.85 -6.63
N LEU A 153 -8.18 -18.90 -5.49
CA LEU A 153 -9.14 -19.96 -5.21
C LEU A 153 -10.51 -19.61 -5.80
N SER A 154 -11.13 -20.60 -6.43
CA SER A 154 -12.50 -20.53 -6.94
C SER A 154 -13.32 -21.64 -6.29
N PHE A 155 -14.30 -21.27 -5.47
CA PHE A 155 -15.17 -22.25 -4.83
C PHE A 155 -16.11 -22.89 -5.85
N ILE A 156 -16.18 -24.22 -5.83
CA ILE A 156 -17.05 -25.00 -6.72
C ILE A 156 -18.35 -25.37 -6.00
N ARG A 157 -19.32 -25.94 -6.72
CA ARG A 157 -20.55 -26.53 -6.13
C ARG A 157 -20.24 -27.82 -5.35
N SER A 158 -19.41 -27.70 -4.33
CA SER A 158 -19.10 -28.71 -3.32
C SER A 158 -18.70 -27.95 -2.05
N PRO A 159 -19.32 -28.24 -0.88
CA PRO A 159 -18.92 -27.59 0.36
C PRO A 159 -17.46 -27.91 0.74
N PHE A 160 -16.89 -29.00 0.21
CA PHE A 160 -15.58 -29.49 0.59
C PHE A 160 -14.49 -29.22 -0.47
N GLY A 161 -14.75 -28.38 -1.47
CA GLY A 161 -13.83 -28.28 -2.60
C GLY A 161 -13.72 -26.89 -3.22
N PHE A 162 -12.61 -26.69 -3.91
CA PHE A 162 -12.31 -25.49 -4.69
C PHE A 162 -11.37 -25.86 -5.84
N THR A 163 -11.32 -25.01 -6.85
CA THR A 163 -10.25 -25.00 -7.84
C THR A 163 -9.30 -23.85 -7.58
N PHE A 164 -8.12 -23.92 -8.17
CA PHE A 164 -7.16 -22.82 -8.16
C PHE A 164 -6.31 -22.84 -9.41
N ASN A 165 -5.89 -21.66 -9.87
CA ASN A 165 -5.00 -21.57 -11.01
C ASN A 165 -3.62 -22.15 -10.68
N THR A 166 -3.07 -22.89 -11.62
CA THR A 166 -1.73 -23.47 -11.54
C THR A 166 -0.84 -22.96 -12.65
N ILE A 167 0.46 -23.05 -12.42
CA ILE A 167 1.53 -22.80 -13.37
C ILE A 167 2.19 -24.16 -13.58
N GLU A 168 2.42 -24.52 -14.84
CA GLU A 168 3.03 -25.79 -15.18
C GLU A 168 4.41 -25.95 -14.53
N GLY A 169 4.66 -27.11 -13.94
CA GLY A 169 5.91 -27.43 -13.25
C GLY A 169 6.02 -26.89 -11.82
N LYS A 170 5.07 -26.05 -11.36
CA LYS A 170 5.00 -25.61 -9.95
C LYS A 170 4.35 -26.65 -9.06
N THR A 171 4.79 -26.73 -7.80
CA THR A 171 4.18 -27.60 -6.80
C THR A 171 3.42 -26.76 -5.78
N TYR A 172 2.22 -27.23 -5.44
CA TYR A 172 1.29 -26.52 -4.57
C TYR A 172 0.99 -27.35 -3.34
N LYS A 173 1.15 -26.74 -2.17
CA LYS A 173 0.76 -27.33 -0.90
C LYS A 173 -0.58 -26.74 -0.49
N VAL A 174 -1.58 -27.61 -0.37
CA VAL A 174 -2.90 -27.29 0.17
C VAL A 174 -2.85 -27.50 1.68
N GLU A 175 -3.23 -26.45 2.42
CA GLU A 175 -3.23 -26.46 3.87
C GLU A 175 -4.59 -26.06 4.43
N SER A 176 -4.90 -26.54 5.63
CA SER A 176 -6.08 -26.08 6.38
C SER A 176 -5.75 -25.75 7.83
N GLY A 177 -6.48 -24.80 8.39
CA GLY A 177 -6.34 -24.37 9.77
C GLY A 177 -7.66 -23.83 10.30
N ILE A 178 -7.87 -23.97 11.61
CA ILE A 178 -8.96 -23.27 12.32
C ILE A 178 -8.45 -21.90 12.78
N ASP A 179 -7.14 -21.79 13.01
CA ASP A 179 -6.41 -20.57 13.34
C ASP A 179 -5.57 -20.16 12.13
N LEU A 180 -5.70 -18.91 11.66
CA LEU A 180 -4.92 -18.37 10.54
C LEU A 180 -3.41 -18.32 10.79
N LYS A 181 -2.97 -18.60 12.03
CA LYS A 181 -1.57 -18.74 12.42
C LYS A 181 -1.07 -20.20 12.39
N LYS A 182 -1.97 -21.19 12.33
CA LYS A 182 -1.63 -22.63 12.41
C LYS A 182 -2.23 -23.40 11.24
N TRP A 183 -1.36 -23.85 10.34
CA TRP A 183 -1.74 -24.52 9.11
C TRP A 183 -1.24 -25.96 9.08
N ASN A 184 -2.13 -26.89 8.74
CA ASN A 184 -1.82 -28.31 8.57
C ASN A 184 -1.82 -28.65 7.08
N LYS A 185 -0.73 -29.26 6.60
CA LYS A 185 -0.65 -29.80 5.24
C LYS A 185 -1.71 -30.89 5.04
N LEU A 186 -2.51 -30.74 3.99
CA LEU A 186 -3.48 -31.75 3.56
C LEU A 186 -2.93 -32.55 2.38
N ARG A 187 -2.40 -31.86 1.38
CA ARG A 187 -1.98 -32.49 0.12
C ARG A 187 -0.99 -31.61 -0.63
N GLU A 188 -0.12 -32.25 -1.41
CA GLU A 188 0.62 -31.61 -2.49
C GLU A 188 0.02 -31.95 -3.85
N ILE A 189 0.00 -30.94 -4.72
CA ILE A 189 -0.56 -31.01 -6.07
C ILE A 189 0.47 -30.41 -7.02
N ASN A 190 0.85 -31.18 -8.04
CA ASN A 190 1.70 -30.69 -9.12
C ASN A 190 0.83 -29.97 -10.14
N GLY A 191 1.25 -28.77 -10.56
CA GLY A 191 0.61 -28.04 -11.65
C GLY A 191 0.91 -28.70 -12.99
N THR A 192 -0.06 -29.41 -13.54
CA THR A 192 0.03 -30.05 -14.88
C THR A 192 -0.85 -29.33 -15.92
N GLY A 193 -1.13 -28.05 -15.70
CA GLY A 193 -1.99 -27.22 -16.56
C GLY A 193 -2.29 -25.86 -15.91
N ASN A 194 -3.38 -25.22 -16.35
CA ASN A 194 -3.77 -23.88 -15.87
C ASN A 194 -4.64 -23.89 -14.61
N GLU A 195 -5.20 -25.04 -14.23
CA GLU A 195 -6.06 -25.18 -13.06
C GLU A 195 -5.89 -26.56 -12.40
N ALA A 196 -5.97 -26.59 -11.07
CA ALA A 196 -6.11 -27.80 -10.30
C ALA A 196 -7.36 -27.76 -9.41
N LYS A 197 -7.88 -28.94 -9.10
CA LYS A 197 -9.04 -29.14 -8.22
C LYS A 197 -8.62 -29.82 -6.93
N PHE A 198 -9.09 -29.29 -5.80
CA PHE A 198 -8.95 -29.92 -4.49
C PHE A 198 -10.32 -30.25 -3.89
N ILE A 199 -10.43 -31.45 -3.31
CA ILE A 199 -11.58 -31.89 -2.52
C ILE A 199 -11.04 -32.38 -1.17
N ASP A 200 -11.54 -31.82 -0.08
CA ASP A 200 -11.26 -32.30 1.27
C ASP A 200 -12.09 -33.56 1.56
N MET A 201 -11.41 -34.70 1.55
CA MET A 201 -12.02 -36.01 1.75
C MET A 201 -12.43 -36.28 3.21
N ARG A 202 -12.01 -35.43 4.17
CA ARG A 202 -12.43 -35.54 5.57
C ARG A 202 -13.90 -35.17 5.76
N ARG A 203 -14.50 -34.43 4.80
CA ARG A 203 -15.92 -34.01 4.79
C ARG A 203 -16.37 -33.36 6.10
N ILE A 204 -15.48 -32.57 6.70
CA ILE A 204 -15.75 -31.90 7.97
C ILE A 204 -16.70 -30.73 7.69
N TYR A 205 -17.89 -30.77 8.32
CA TYR A 205 -18.85 -29.66 8.26
C TYR A 205 -18.32 -28.47 9.06
N PHE A 206 -18.33 -27.30 8.44
CA PHE A 206 -17.74 -26.06 8.95
C PHE A 206 -18.44 -25.61 10.23
N PRO A 207 -17.70 -25.55 11.33
CA PRO A 207 -17.50 -24.25 11.93
C PRO A 207 -16.02 -23.87 11.78
N GLN A 208 -15.76 -22.97 10.83
CA GLN A 208 -14.50 -22.21 10.65
C GLN A 208 -13.23 -23.02 10.34
N HIS A 209 -13.23 -23.79 9.25
CA HIS A 209 -11.99 -24.25 8.62
C HIS A 209 -11.59 -23.32 7.48
N PHE A 210 -10.39 -22.73 7.56
CA PHE A 210 -9.79 -21.96 6.49
C PHE A 210 -8.91 -22.86 5.63
N TYR A 211 -8.86 -22.55 4.34
CA TYR A 211 -7.95 -23.20 3.39
C TYR A 211 -7.02 -22.15 2.79
N ARG A 212 -5.80 -22.58 2.50
CA ARG A 212 -4.88 -21.83 1.64
C ARG A 212 -4.12 -22.77 0.74
N VAL A 213 -3.67 -22.24 -0.39
CA VAL A 213 -2.76 -22.93 -1.29
C VAL A 213 -1.51 -22.08 -1.39
N VAL A 214 -0.36 -22.70 -1.16
CA VAL A 214 0.96 -22.06 -1.25
C VAL A 214 1.82 -22.78 -2.26
N VAL A 215 2.55 -22.03 -3.07
CA VAL A 215 3.62 -22.56 -3.91
C VAL A 215 4.78 -22.97 -3.00
N VAL A 216 5.41 -24.12 -3.23
CA VAL A 216 6.49 -24.67 -2.37
C VAL A 216 7.88 -24.63 -3.01
N ASP A 217 7.97 -24.10 -4.22
CA ASP A 217 9.17 -23.92 -5.06
C ASP A 217 10.18 -22.88 -4.55
#